data_AF-A0A135VVT0-F1
#
_entry.id   AF-A0A135VVT0-F1
#
_cell.length_a   1.000
_cell.length_b   1.000
_cell.length_c   1.000
_cell.angle_alpha   90.00
_cell.angle_beta   90.00
_cell.angle_gamma   90.00
#
_symmetry.space_group_name_H-M   'P 1'
#
loop_
_entity.id
_entity.type
_entity.pdbx_description
1 polymer ?
#
loop_
_entity_poly.entity_id
_entity_poly.type
_entity_poly.pdbx_seq_one_letter_code
_entity_poly.pdbx_strand_id
1 'polypeptide(L)'
;MTEEYWSPCVLEDVNIDTRLYMGGPYYTSASDTDFEALFLLPLPTQKGAARLHVGDVKVNIFDANPNDSVDRIIVYAASWNGLVTLLDDSTKRAAKGSYTYPIPWKDVSAFEKVVVRVFCVVSAPKGLDISSIQVKCKYM
;
A
#
# COMPACT_ATOMS: atom_id res chain seq x y z
N MET A 1 -19.12 2.22 23.75
CA MET A 1 -18.88 1.45 22.51
C MET A 1 -18.44 2.45 21.47
N THR A 2 -17.14 2.53 21.19
CA THR A 2 -16.61 3.38 20.12
C THR A 2 -16.94 2.70 18.80
N GLU A 3 -17.75 3.35 17.96
CA GLU A 3 -18.05 2.86 16.63
C GLU A 3 -16.76 2.76 15.81
N GLU A 4 -16.43 1.57 15.33
CA GLU A 4 -15.31 1.37 14.40
C GLU A 4 -15.67 2.03 13.07
N TYR A 5 -15.11 3.21 12.79
CA TYR A 5 -15.31 3.90 11.53
C TYR A 5 -14.21 3.52 10.53
N TRP A 6 -14.58 2.73 9.52
CA TRP A 6 -13.70 2.39 8.41
C TRP A 6 -13.60 3.57 7.46
N SER A 7 -12.39 4.07 7.22
CA SER A 7 -12.16 5.16 6.26
C SER A 7 -11.07 4.71 5.30
N PRO A 8 -11.36 4.44 4.02
CA PRO A 8 -10.32 4.09 3.07
C PRO A 8 -9.29 5.20 3.00
N CYS A 9 -8.01 4.85 3.06
CA CYS A 9 -6.96 5.76 2.64
C CYS A 9 -7.09 5.98 1.12
N VAL A 10 -7.00 7.23 0.67
CA VAL A 10 -7.21 7.59 -0.74
C VAL A 10 -5.87 7.53 -1.45
N LEU A 11 -5.77 6.78 -2.55
CA LEU A 11 -4.57 6.75 -3.38
C LEU A 11 -4.36 8.14 -3.99
N GLU A 12 -3.22 8.77 -3.74
CA GLU A 12 -2.89 10.12 -4.19
C GLU A 12 -1.99 10.08 -5.43
N ASP A 13 -0.95 9.26 -5.37
CA ASP A 13 0.08 9.21 -6.41
C ASP A 13 0.72 7.82 -6.46
N VAL A 14 1.26 7.45 -7.61
CA VAL A 14 2.05 6.23 -7.79
C VAL A 14 3.20 6.58 -8.71
N ASN A 15 4.42 6.56 -8.18
CA ASN A 15 5.60 6.95 -8.92
C ASN A 15 6.10 5.79 -9.78
N ILE A 16 5.61 5.72 -11.03
CA ILE A 16 5.98 4.73 -12.05
C ILE A 16 6.00 5.39 -13.41
N ASP A 17 6.97 5.01 -14.24
CA ASP A 17 7.16 5.43 -15.63
C ASP A 17 6.04 4.93 -16.61
N THR A 18 4.86 4.54 -16.13
CA THR A 18 3.75 4.02 -16.97
C THR A 18 2.34 4.40 -16.49
N ARG A 19 1.38 4.30 -17.43
CA ARG A 19 0.08 4.98 -17.47
C ARG A 19 -0.85 4.73 -16.27
N LEU A 20 -1.41 5.83 -15.75
CA LEU A 20 -2.38 5.91 -14.65
C LEU A 20 -3.84 5.71 -15.08
N TYR A 21 -4.62 5.04 -14.23
CA TYR A 21 -6.07 5.21 -14.13
C TYR A 21 -6.42 5.66 -12.70
N MET A 22 -6.71 6.95 -12.53
CA MET A 22 -7.13 7.54 -11.26
C MET A 22 -8.65 7.41 -11.09
N GLY A 23 -9.12 6.91 -9.94
CA GLY A 23 -10.56 6.85 -9.65
C GLY A 23 -11.04 6.01 -8.45
N GLY A 24 -10.17 5.43 -7.60
CA GLY A 24 -10.58 4.58 -6.48
C GLY A 24 -9.46 4.30 -5.46
N PRO A 25 -9.72 3.50 -4.39
CA PRO A 25 -8.74 3.20 -3.32
C PRO A 25 -7.68 2.15 -3.75
N TYR A 26 -7.43 1.99 -5.04
CA TYR A 26 -6.62 0.91 -5.59
C TYR A 26 -5.82 1.34 -6.81
N TYR A 27 -4.70 0.66 -7.02
CA TYR A 27 -3.70 0.93 -8.06
C TYR A 27 -3.49 -0.28 -8.98
N THR A 28 -3.59 -0.11 -10.30
CA THR A 28 -3.27 -1.14 -11.30
C THR A 28 -1.99 -0.78 -12.05
N SER A 29 -0.99 -1.66 -12.14
CA SER A 29 0.00 -1.61 -13.23
C SER A 29 0.51 -2.99 -13.67
N ALA A 30 0.89 -3.07 -14.94
CA ALA A 30 1.89 -4.01 -15.39
C ALA A 30 3.27 -3.39 -15.06
N SER A 31 3.88 -3.81 -13.95
CA SER A 31 5.15 -3.22 -13.50
C SER A 31 6.32 -4.00 -14.11
N ASP A 32 7.19 -3.30 -14.84
CA ASP A 32 8.47 -3.85 -15.29
C ASP A 32 9.58 -3.71 -14.23
N THR A 33 9.31 -3.00 -13.12
CA THR A 33 10.30 -2.60 -12.10
C THR A 33 9.68 -2.46 -10.71
N ASP A 34 10.53 -2.24 -9.70
CA ASP A 34 10.13 -1.71 -8.38
C ASP A 34 9.28 -0.44 -8.52
N PHE A 35 8.39 -0.20 -7.56
CA PHE A 35 7.58 1.02 -7.53
C PHE A 35 7.12 1.43 -6.13
N GLU A 36 6.59 2.65 -6.03
CA GLU A 36 6.03 3.23 -4.82
C GLU A 36 4.60 3.70 -5.04
N ALA A 37 3.68 3.26 -4.18
CA ALA A 37 2.30 3.74 -4.13
C ALA A 37 2.10 4.64 -2.90
N LEU A 38 1.58 5.84 -3.14
CA LEU A 38 1.38 6.89 -2.14
C LEU A 38 -0.11 7.03 -1.83
N PHE A 39 -0.47 6.90 -0.55
CA PHE A 39 -1.83 7.00 -0.06
C PHE A 39 -1.94 8.20 0.88
N LEU A 40 -2.85 9.13 0.60
CA LEU A 40 -3.23 10.17 1.55
C LEU A 40 -4.03 9.57 2.70
N LEU A 41 -3.63 9.94 3.90
CA LEU A 41 -4.40 9.63 5.09
C LEU A 41 -5.69 10.48 5.11
N PRO A 42 -6.84 9.88 5.49
CA PRO A 42 -8.07 10.63 5.66
C PRO A 42 -7.89 11.79 6.65
N LEU A 43 -8.23 13.00 6.21
CA LEU A 43 -8.30 14.16 7.09
C LEU A 43 -9.71 14.31 7.70
N PRO A 44 -9.82 14.73 8.97
CA PRO A 44 -8.72 14.95 9.91
C PRO A 44 -8.20 13.62 10.47
N THR A 45 -6.89 13.45 10.60
CA THR A 45 -6.27 12.22 11.14
C THR A 45 -6.54 11.99 12.65
N GLN A 46 -7.20 12.95 13.30
CA GLN A 46 -7.74 12.86 14.66
C GLN A 46 -9.19 13.36 14.68
N LYS A 47 -10.08 12.60 15.32
CA LYS A 47 -11.51 12.94 15.47
C LYS A 47 -11.88 12.90 16.95
N GLY A 48 -11.79 14.05 17.61
CA GLY A 48 -11.96 14.14 19.06
C GLY A 48 -10.86 13.36 19.78
N ALA A 49 -11.22 12.34 20.56
CA ALA A 49 -10.26 11.46 21.22
C ALA A 49 -9.74 10.31 20.32
N ALA A 50 -10.42 10.04 19.19
CA ALA A 50 -10.08 8.93 18.31
C ALA A 50 -8.92 9.29 17.37
N ARG A 51 -8.01 8.33 17.17
CA ARG A 51 -6.82 8.48 16.32
C ARG A 51 -6.90 7.54 15.12
N LEU A 52 -6.41 8.02 13.97
CA LEU A 52 -6.31 7.18 12.79
C LEU A 52 -5.20 6.14 12.94
N HIS A 53 -5.54 4.89 12.67
CA HIS A 53 -4.61 3.77 12.65
C HIS A 53 -4.56 3.11 11.27
N VAL A 54 -3.37 2.68 10.86
CA VAL A 54 -3.14 1.88 9.65
C VAL A 54 -2.96 0.42 10.03
N GLY A 55 -3.63 -0.47 9.30
CA GLY A 55 -3.57 -1.91 9.44
C GLY A 55 -3.08 -2.56 8.16
N ASP A 56 -3.67 -3.70 7.80
CA ASP A 56 -3.23 -4.52 6.67
C ASP A 56 -3.03 -3.73 5.36
N VAL A 57 -1.97 -4.11 4.64
CA VAL A 57 -1.81 -3.80 3.22
C VAL A 57 -2.20 -5.02 2.40
N LYS A 58 -3.00 -4.84 1.36
CA LYS A 58 -3.38 -5.92 0.44
C LYS A 58 -2.81 -5.62 -0.94
N VAL A 59 -2.10 -6.59 -1.52
CA VAL A 59 -1.61 -6.53 -2.90
C VAL A 59 -2.24 -7.65 -3.70
N ASN A 60 -2.79 -7.32 -4.86
CA ASN A 60 -3.43 -8.28 -5.74
C ASN A 60 -2.62 -8.44 -7.02
N ILE A 61 -1.98 -9.60 -7.16
CA ILE A 61 -1.29 -10.00 -8.39
C ILE A 61 -2.34 -10.59 -9.34
N PHE A 62 -2.52 -9.95 -10.49
CA PHE A 62 -3.44 -10.39 -11.53
C PHE A 62 -2.84 -11.48 -12.39
N ASP A 63 -1.56 -11.34 -12.73
CA ASP A 63 -0.79 -12.32 -13.49
C ASP A 63 0.70 -12.23 -13.14
N ALA A 64 1.41 -13.35 -13.28
CA ALA A 64 2.84 -13.44 -13.03
C ALA A 64 3.46 -14.63 -13.77
N ASN A 65 4.58 -14.41 -14.46
CA ASN A 65 5.36 -15.50 -15.02
C ASN A 65 6.05 -16.30 -13.89
N PRO A 66 6.50 -17.54 -14.16
CA PRO A 66 7.12 -18.40 -13.15
C PRO A 66 8.39 -17.83 -12.47
N ASN A 67 9.07 -16.88 -13.12
CA ASN A 67 10.31 -16.27 -12.62
C ASN A 67 10.09 -14.89 -12.00
N ASP A 68 8.85 -14.39 -12.00
CA ASP A 68 8.53 -13.03 -11.61
C ASP A 68 7.82 -13.01 -10.27
N SER A 69 8.13 -12.03 -9.42
CA SER A 69 7.59 -11.98 -8.07
C SER A 69 7.62 -10.60 -7.45
N VAL A 70 6.71 -10.36 -6.52
CA VAL A 70 6.90 -9.36 -5.46
C VAL A 70 7.80 -10.00 -4.40
N ASP A 71 9.01 -9.49 -4.20
CA ASP A 71 9.99 -10.08 -3.28
C ASP A 71 10.00 -9.41 -1.91
N ARG A 72 9.65 -8.12 -1.86
CA ARG A 72 9.61 -7.35 -0.62
C ARG A 72 8.59 -6.22 -0.71
N ILE A 73 7.94 -5.96 0.41
CA ILE A 73 7.13 -4.77 0.62
C ILE A 73 7.63 -4.03 1.84
N ILE A 74 7.78 -2.71 1.72
CA ILE A 74 8.02 -1.82 2.84
C ILE A 74 6.91 -0.80 2.91
N VAL A 75 6.33 -0.61 4.09
CA VAL A 75 5.26 0.34 4.33
C VAL A 75 5.73 1.39 5.31
N TYR A 76 5.54 2.65 4.96
CA TYR A 76 5.93 3.80 5.76
C TYR A 76 4.74 4.69 6.08
N ALA A 77 4.74 5.32 7.26
CA ALA A 77 4.00 6.54 7.52
C ALA A 77 4.93 7.74 7.33
N ALA A 78 4.48 8.77 6.62
CA ALA A 78 5.30 9.93 6.26
C ALA A 78 4.59 11.25 6.55
N SER A 79 5.37 12.21 7.02
CA SER A 79 5.03 13.63 7.11
C SER A 79 6.25 14.48 6.76
N TRP A 80 6.07 15.79 6.69
CA TRP A 80 7.20 16.71 6.58
C TRP A 80 8.29 16.52 7.66
N ASN A 81 7.89 16.09 8.86
CA ASN A 81 8.80 15.95 10.00
C ASN A 81 9.59 14.64 10.01
N GLY A 82 9.25 13.69 9.14
CA GLY A 82 9.98 12.43 9.03
C GLY A 82 9.12 11.26 8.57
N LEU A 83 9.74 10.09 8.63
CA LEU A 83 9.19 8.83 8.13
C LEU A 83 9.42 7.73 9.18
N VAL A 84 8.39 6.91 9.38
CA VAL A 84 8.43 5.73 10.25
C VAL A 84 8.08 4.49 9.45
N THR A 85 8.85 3.43 9.62
CA THR A 85 8.55 2.12 9.02
C THR A 85 7.46 1.42 9.82
N LEU A 86 6.36 1.06 9.15
CA LEU A 86 5.25 0.30 9.72
C LEU A 86 5.40 -1.20 9.48
N LEU A 87 5.96 -1.57 8.32
CA LEU A 87 6.20 -2.93 7.89
C LEU A 87 7.41 -3.00 6.97
N ASP A 88 8.17 -4.08 7.09
CA ASP A 88 9.20 -4.49 6.15
C ASP A 88 9.13 -6.02 6.04
N ASP A 89 8.54 -6.50 4.94
CA ASP A 89 8.21 -7.92 4.73
C ASP A 89 8.85 -8.40 3.43
N SER A 90 9.77 -9.36 3.54
CA SER A 90 10.39 -10.04 2.41
C SER A 90 9.70 -11.37 2.12
N THR A 91 8.51 -11.32 1.52
CA THR A 91 7.80 -12.54 1.08
C THR A 91 7.76 -12.60 -0.43
N LYS A 92 8.45 -13.59 -1.01
CA LYS A 92 8.42 -13.89 -2.44
C LYS A 92 7.04 -14.39 -2.87
N ARG A 93 6.24 -13.52 -3.50
CA ARG A 93 4.91 -13.81 -4.06
C ARG A 93 4.99 -13.81 -5.58
N ALA A 94 4.96 -15.00 -6.17
CA ALA A 94 5.10 -15.21 -7.62
C ALA A 94 3.83 -15.72 -8.31
N ALA A 95 2.77 -16.00 -7.55
CA ALA A 95 1.53 -16.55 -8.09
C ALA A 95 0.47 -15.45 -8.19
N LYS A 96 -0.47 -15.63 -9.12
CA LYS A 96 -1.71 -14.87 -9.14
C LYS A 96 -2.44 -15.03 -7.81
N GLY A 97 -2.88 -13.93 -7.21
CA GLY A 97 -3.62 -13.99 -5.96
C GLY A 97 -3.72 -12.67 -5.20
N SER A 98 -4.54 -12.71 -4.15
CA SER A 98 -4.66 -11.67 -3.15
C SER A 98 -3.74 -11.96 -1.97
N TYR A 99 -2.76 -11.09 -1.74
CA TYR A 99 -1.80 -11.21 -0.65
C TYR A 99 -2.02 -10.13 0.40
N THR A 100 -2.13 -10.55 1.66
CA THR A 100 -2.29 -9.65 2.79
C THR A 100 -0.99 -9.59 3.58
N TYR A 101 -0.55 -8.38 3.82
CA TYR A 101 0.63 -8.01 4.60
C TYR A 101 0.14 -7.36 5.90
N PRO A 102 0.15 -8.11 7.02
CA PRO A 102 -0.46 -7.66 8.25
C PRO A 102 0.40 -6.59 8.93
N ILE A 103 -0.21 -5.46 9.28
CA ILE A 103 0.40 -4.44 10.12
C ILE A 103 -0.38 -4.42 11.43
N PRO A 104 0.27 -4.61 12.60
CA PRO A 104 -0.40 -4.42 13.87
C PRO A 104 -0.89 -2.97 13.94
N TRP A 105 -2.21 -2.75 13.98
CA TRP A 105 -2.84 -1.42 13.89
C TRP A 105 -1.99 -0.31 14.55
N LYS A 106 -1.30 0.50 13.73
CA LYS A 106 -0.36 1.54 14.18
C LYS A 106 -1.01 2.91 14.12
N ASP A 107 -0.89 3.68 15.20
CA ASP A 107 -1.29 5.09 15.23
C ASP A 107 -0.45 5.86 14.21
N VAL A 108 -1.13 6.45 13.22
CA VAL A 108 -0.53 7.29 12.19
C VAL A 108 -1.07 8.73 12.23
N SER A 109 -1.70 9.12 13.34
CA SER A 109 -2.39 10.40 13.44
C SER A 109 -1.49 11.63 13.30
N ALA A 110 -0.19 11.46 13.53
CA ALA A 110 0.84 12.50 13.34
C ALA A 110 1.41 12.58 11.91
N PHE A 111 0.88 11.78 10.98
CA PHE A 111 1.38 11.67 9.61
C PHE A 111 0.33 12.13 8.59
N GLU A 112 0.77 12.37 7.36
CA GLU A 112 -0.06 12.87 6.27
C GLU A 112 -0.29 11.78 5.21
N LYS A 113 0.70 10.88 5.06
CA LYS A 113 0.76 9.91 3.98
C LYS A 113 1.17 8.53 4.46
N VAL A 114 0.74 7.51 3.74
CA VAL A 114 1.27 6.15 3.79
C VAL A 114 1.93 5.84 2.46
N VAL A 115 3.17 5.35 2.50
CA VAL A 115 3.92 4.95 1.31
C VAL A 115 4.06 3.44 1.33
N VAL A 116 3.64 2.77 0.27
CA VAL A 116 3.86 1.33 0.06
C VAL A 116 4.87 1.17 -1.06
N ARG A 117 6.09 0.75 -0.72
CA ARG A 117 7.13 0.41 -1.67
C ARG A 117 7.10 -1.08 -1.96
N VAL A 118 7.06 -1.44 -3.23
CA VAL A 118 7.02 -2.81 -3.71
C VAL A 118 8.29 -3.07 -4.52
N PHE A 119 9.03 -4.08 -4.11
CA PHE A 119 10.23 -4.54 -4.80
C PHE A 119 9.88 -5.80 -5.60
N CYS A 120 10.15 -5.75 -6.90
CA CYS A 120 9.74 -6.75 -7.87
C CYS A 120 10.96 -7.39 -8.54
N VAL A 121 10.89 -8.70 -8.77
CA VAL A 121 11.76 -9.41 -9.70
C VAL A 121 10.96 -9.62 -10.97
N VAL A 122 11.46 -9.10 -12.10
CA VAL A 122 10.81 -9.18 -13.40
C VAL A 122 11.84 -9.64 -14.44
N SER A 123 11.58 -10.80 -15.04
CA SER A 123 12.46 -11.50 -15.99
C SER A 123 12.23 -11.11 -17.45
N ALA A 124 11.06 -10.55 -17.75
CA ALA A 124 10.70 -10.03 -19.07
C ALA A 124 9.66 -8.90 -18.94
N PRO A 125 9.59 -7.97 -19.91
CA PRO A 125 8.58 -6.91 -19.90
C PRO A 125 7.16 -7.48 -19.75
N LYS A 126 6.35 -6.85 -18.90
CA LYS A 126 4.98 -7.23 -18.51
C LYS A 126 4.86 -8.60 -17.86
N GLY A 127 5.95 -9.10 -17.29
CA GLY A 127 5.98 -10.40 -16.66
C GLY A 127 5.30 -10.47 -15.27
N LEU A 128 5.02 -9.31 -14.67
CA LEU A 128 4.27 -9.17 -13.42
C LEU A 128 3.19 -8.10 -13.57
N ASP A 129 1.94 -8.47 -13.29
CA ASP A 129 0.79 -7.56 -13.32
C ASP A 129 0.17 -7.48 -11.92
N ILE A 130 0.23 -6.28 -11.32
CA ILE A 130 -0.35 -5.96 -10.03
C ILE A 130 -1.59 -5.11 -10.26
N SER A 131 -2.76 -5.69 -9.97
CA SER A 131 -4.05 -5.04 -10.21
C SER A 131 -4.50 -4.09 -9.11
N SER A 132 -4.03 -4.25 -7.87
CA SER A 132 -4.44 -3.37 -6.77
C SER A 132 -3.50 -3.45 -5.59
N ILE A 133 -3.19 -2.28 -5.03
CA ILE A 133 -2.69 -2.13 -3.67
C ILE A 133 -3.75 -1.39 -2.86
N GLN A 134 -4.06 -1.90 -1.67
CA GLN A 134 -5.04 -1.32 -0.76
C GLN A 134 -4.42 -1.18 0.62
N VAL A 135 -4.63 -0.05 1.28
CA VAL A 135 -4.21 0.19 2.66
C VAL A 135 -5.46 0.31 3.53
N LYS A 136 -5.56 -0.52 4.57
CA LYS A 136 -6.66 -0.43 5.52
C LYS A 136 -6.37 0.61 6.59
N CYS A 137 -7.33 1.51 6.81
CA CYS A 137 -7.23 2.58 7.80
C CYS A 137 -8.53 2.63 8.62
N LYS A 138 -8.44 2.85 9.94
CA LYS A 138 -9.62 2.98 10.82
C LYS A 138 -9.34 3.93 11.99
N TYR A 139 -10.38 4.59 12.49
CA TYR A 139 -10.28 5.37 13.72
C TYR A 139 -10.47 4.45 14.93
N MET A 140 -9.64 4.61 15.97
CA MET A 140 -9.71 3.89 17.24
C MET A 140 -9.58 4.85 18.42
#